data_AF-A0A7S3Y036-F1
#
_entry.id   AF-A0A7S3Y036-F1
#
_cell.length_a   1.000
_cell.length_b   1.000
_cell.length_c   1.000
_cell.angle_alpha   90.00
_cell.angle_beta   90.00
_cell.angle_gamma   90.00
#
_symmetry.space_group_name_H-M   'P 1'
#
loop_
_entity.id
_entity.type
_entity.pdbx_description
1 polymer ?
#
loop_
_entity_poly.entity_id
_entity_poly.type
_entity_poly.pdbx_seq_one_letter_code
_entity_poly.pdbx_strand_id
1 'polypeptide(L)'
;MKRTAQSAGRPCPRPGCKPRRGAVWRRTRAAVGYGPGPGQARACRCKLRPAPADRMASPAAPKAPMLIRTPAPHDPLPSEITPRSAYLNRRAALASLGLAAASPLALAQPAPAGGGKLAKLPGARSAVPGAVVIDKPTSYADATSYNNFYEFGTDKADPAQYAHTLKTRPWTVSVEGECAKPGRYGIEDLLKLAPMEERLYRLRCVEGWSMVIPWEGYSLSELLKLAQPTSKAKYVEFTSLADKAQMPGVRSGVLDWPYIEGLRIDEAMHPLAMLVFGMYGEILPNQNGAPLRLALPWKYGFKSAKSIVKIRFVETEPRSSWTKAAQQEYGFYSNVNPNVPHPRWSQAAERRIGEDGLFAKKRPTLMFNGYEAQVGQLYAGMDLKRFY
;
A
#
# COMPACT_ATOMS: atom_id res chain seq x y z
N MET A 1 37.28 -31.07 -37.84
CA MET A 1 37.18 -30.51 -39.22
C MET A 1 36.10 -29.42 -39.17
N LYS A 2 36.40 -28.11 -39.00
CA LYS A 2 36.79 -27.07 -40.00
C LYS A 2 35.82 -27.07 -41.21
N ARG A 3 35.02 -26.04 -41.58
CA ARG A 3 35.15 -24.55 -41.70
C ARG A 3 33.73 -23.94 -41.80
N THR A 4 33.29 -22.89 -41.08
CA THR A 4 33.43 -21.41 -41.26
C THR A 4 32.88 -20.79 -42.55
N ALA A 5 31.92 -19.85 -42.44
CA ALA A 5 32.12 -18.43 -42.80
C ALA A 5 30.88 -17.54 -42.49
N GLN A 6 31.14 -16.43 -41.79
CA GLN A 6 30.29 -15.23 -41.62
C GLN A 6 30.67 -14.19 -42.69
N SER A 7 29.77 -13.24 -43.00
CA SER A 7 30.15 -11.81 -43.10
C SER A 7 28.92 -10.89 -43.11
N ALA A 8 29.02 -9.80 -42.36
CA ALA A 8 28.03 -8.74 -42.18
C ALA A 8 28.27 -7.54 -43.12
N GLY A 9 27.28 -6.65 -43.24
CA GLY A 9 27.46 -5.28 -43.75
C GLY A 9 26.17 -4.45 -43.77
N ARG A 10 26.09 -3.42 -42.91
CA ARG A 10 25.08 -2.32 -42.96
C ARG A 10 25.52 -1.25 -43.98
N PRO A 11 24.69 -0.24 -44.36
CA PRO A 11 24.49 0.97 -43.52
C PRO A 11 23.07 1.59 -43.55
N CYS A 12 22.79 2.43 -42.55
CA CYS A 12 21.65 3.36 -42.44
C CYS A 12 22.03 4.72 -43.08
N PRO A 13 21.10 5.62 -43.50
CA PRO A 13 20.67 6.69 -42.59
C PRO A 13 19.25 7.30 -42.80
N ARG A 14 18.54 7.50 -41.66
CA ARG A 14 17.60 8.60 -41.28
C ARG A 14 16.35 8.93 -42.19
N PRO A 15 15.49 9.93 -41.85
CA PRO A 15 14.17 9.69 -41.24
C PRO A 15 12.98 10.39 -41.95
N GLY A 16 11.74 10.03 -41.63
CA GLY A 16 10.61 10.96 -41.76
C GLY A 16 9.34 10.44 -42.43
N CYS A 17 8.22 10.92 -41.88
CA CYS A 17 6.86 10.92 -42.42
C CYS A 17 6.07 9.60 -42.51
N LYS A 18 5.11 9.50 -41.58
CA LYS A 18 3.92 8.62 -41.63
C LYS A 18 3.07 8.93 -42.88
N PRO A 19 2.22 7.97 -43.29
CA PRO A 19 0.80 8.33 -43.28
C PRO A 19 -0.11 7.31 -42.58
N ARG A 20 -1.26 7.86 -42.20
CA ARG A 20 -2.30 7.30 -41.33
C ARG A 20 -3.04 6.14 -41.99
N ARG A 21 -3.38 5.14 -41.17
CA ARG A 21 -4.46 4.19 -41.43
C ARG A 21 -5.80 4.94 -41.34
N GLY A 22 -6.54 4.95 -42.44
CA GLY A 22 -7.98 5.18 -42.46
C GLY A 22 -8.63 3.89 -42.94
N ALA A 23 -9.32 3.20 -42.05
CA ALA A 23 -10.24 2.12 -42.38
C ALA A 23 -11.58 2.49 -41.74
N VAL A 24 -12.57 2.88 -42.54
CA VAL A 24 -13.97 2.53 -42.29
C VAL A 24 -14.65 2.26 -43.62
N TRP A 25 -15.33 1.11 -43.63
CA TRP A 25 -16.22 0.63 -44.66
C TRP A 25 -17.48 1.48 -44.79
N ARG A 26 -17.86 1.85 -46.02
CA ARG A 26 -18.97 1.24 -46.77
C ARG A 26 -19.33 2.10 -47.98
N ARG A 27 -19.45 1.42 -49.12
CA ARG A 27 -20.10 1.90 -50.35
C ARG A 27 -21.61 1.98 -50.13
N THR A 28 -22.18 3.14 -50.42
CA THR A 28 -23.49 3.24 -51.09
C THR A 28 -23.30 3.94 -52.43
N ARG A 29 -24.24 3.64 -53.33
CA ARG A 29 -24.07 3.53 -54.79
C ARG A 29 -23.87 4.84 -55.55
N ALA A 30 -23.33 4.65 -56.74
CA ALA A 30 -22.98 5.61 -57.78
C ALA A 30 -24.18 6.33 -58.42
N ALA A 31 -23.94 7.57 -58.82
CA ALA A 31 -24.24 8.16 -60.13
C ALA A 31 -23.29 9.37 -60.28
N VAL A 32 -22.20 9.29 -61.06
CA VAL A 32 -22.06 9.73 -62.48
C VAL A 32 -22.75 11.08 -62.72
N GLY A 33 -22.13 12.19 -63.13
CA GLY A 33 -20.83 12.55 -63.71
C GLY A 33 -21.08 13.87 -64.48
N TYR A 34 -20.33 14.95 -64.28
CA TYR A 34 -19.35 15.59 -65.22
C TYR A 34 -19.42 17.09 -64.84
N GLY A 35 -18.38 17.76 -64.29
CA GLY A 35 -17.23 18.40 -64.99
C GLY A 35 -17.59 19.84 -65.45
N PRO A 36 -16.65 20.80 -65.63
CA PRO A 36 -15.34 21.05 -65.00
C PRO A 36 -15.17 22.54 -64.55
N GLY A 37 -14.03 22.86 -63.92
CA GLY A 37 -13.38 24.17 -64.15
C GLY A 37 -13.23 25.12 -62.95
N PRO A 38 -12.20 25.98 -62.94
CA PRO A 38 -11.35 26.21 -61.78
C PRO A 38 -11.52 27.61 -61.16
N GLY A 39 -11.00 27.81 -59.95
CA GLY A 39 -10.55 29.16 -59.56
C GLY A 39 -10.71 29.55 -58.09
N GLN A 40 -9.56 29.57 -57.41
CA GLN A 40 -9.17 30.54 -56.39
C GLN A 40 -9.77 30.44 -54.99
N ALA A 41 -8.87 30.03 -54.09
CA ALA A 41 -8.93 30.22 -52.66
C ALA A 41 -9.11 31.70 -52.27
N ARG A 42 -10.02 31.96 -51.33
CA ARG A 42 -9.96 33.14 -50.45
C ARG A 42 -10.13 32.71 -49.01
N ALA A 43 -9.17 33.12 -48.18
CA ALA A 43 -9.14 32.90 -46.75
C ALA A 43 -10.23 33.72 -46.05
N CYS A 44 -11.13 33.05 -45.32
CA CYS A 44 -12.07 33.71 -44.41
C CYS A 44 -11.45 33.84 -43.01
N ARG A 45 -11.14 35.08 -42.62
CA ARG A 45 -10.94 35.48 -41.21
C ARG A 45 -12.31 35.60 -40.53
N CYS A 46 -12.57 34.83 -39.49
CA CYS A 46 -13.68 35.07 -38.57
C CYS A 46 -13.32 36.23 -37.61
N LYS A 47 -14.09 37.32 -37.66
CA LYS A 47 -14.15 38.34 -36.61
C LYS A 47 -15.43 38.12 -35.80
N LEU A 48 -15.29 37.99 -34.48
CA LEU A 48 -16.37 37.97 -33.50
C LEU A 48 -17.01 39.36 -33.38
N ARG A 49 -18.34 39.42 -33.34
CA ARG A 49 -19.13 40.60 -32.94
C ARG A 49 -19.95 40.26 -31.68
N PRO A 50 -20.01 41.15 -30.67
CA PRO A 50 -20.84 40.96 -29.48
C PRO A 50 -22.31 41.36 -29.71
N ALA A 51 -23.22 40.73 -28.95
CA ALA A 51 -24.66 40.95 -28.97
C ALA A 51 -25.10 42.16 -28.11
N PRO A 52 -26.24 42.82 -28.41
CA PRO A 52 -26.71 44.00 -27.69
C PRO A 52 -27.57 43.68 -26.45
N ALA A 53 -27.59 44.63 -25.51
CA ALA A 53 -28.27 44.57 -24.22
C ALA A 53 -29.69 45.16 -24.29
N ASP A 54 -30.69 44.42 -23.78
CA ASP A 54 -32.07 44.90 -23.63
C ASP A 54 -32.35 45.45 -22.22
N ARG A 55 -32.97 46.63 -22.17
CA ARG A 55 -33.43 47.34 -20.97
C ARG A 55 -34.79 46.79 -20.51
N MET A 56 -34.89 46.33 -19.27
CA MET A 56 -36.18 46.02 -18.62
C MET A 56 -36.80 47.26 -17.97
N ALA A 57 -38.09 47.48 -18.28
CA ALA A 57 -38.95 48.47 -17.63
C ALA A 57 -39.60 47.90 -16.36
N SER A 58 -39.80 48.75 -15.36
CA SER A 58 -40.32 48.43 -14.02
C SER A 58 -41.83 48.72 -13.93
N PRO A 59 -42.68 47.82 -13.38
CA PRO A 59 -44.08 48.14 -13.11
C PRO A 59 -44.36 48.53 -11.64
N ALA A 60 -45.36 49.39 -11.47
CA ALA A 60 -45.77 50.05 -10.22
C ALA A 60 -46.41 49.13 -9.16
N ALA A 61 -46.31 49.54 -7.90
CA ALA A 61 -46.79 48.83 -6.71
C ALA A 61 -48.26 49.17 -6.34
N PRO A 62 -49.08 48.18 -5.94
CA PRO A 62 -50.38 48.44 -5.30
C PRO A 62 -50.30 48.39 -3.76
N LYS A 63 -51.12 49.22 -3.10
CA LYS A 63 -51.30 49.30 -1.63
C LYS A 63 -52.00 48.04 -1.10
N ALA A 64 -51.49 47.46 -0.01
CA ALA A 64 -52.05 46.27 0.63
C ALA A 64 -53.14 46.60 1.68
N PRO A 65 -54.25 45.85 1.75
CA PRO A 65 -55.15 45.84 2.91
C PRO A 65 -54.53 45.02 4.06
N MET A 66 -54.77 45.45 5.29
CA MET A 66 -54.32 44.76 6.50
C MET A 66 -55.12 43.46 6.70
N LEU A 67 -54.56 42.35 6.21
CA LEU A 67 -55.04 40.99 6.45
C LEU A 67 -54.53 40.50 7.82
N ILE A 68 -55.41 40.39 8.81
CA ILE A 68 -55.15 39.51 9.95
C ILE A 68 -55.20 38.08 9.41
N ARG A 69 -54.02 37.48 9.18
CA ARG A 69 -53.90 36.08 8.77
C ARG A 69 -53.98 35.19 10.00
N THR A 70 -55.07 34.44 10.13
CA THR A 70 -55.14 33.29 11.02
C THR A 70 -54.20 32.19 10.48
N PRO A 71 -53.24 31.69 11.26
CA PRO A 71 -52.34 30.61 10.81
C PRO A 71 -53.13 29.36 10.44
N ALA A 72 -52.70 28.66 9.39
CA ALA A 72 -53.30 27.41 8.99
C ALA A 72 -52.96 26.30 10.03
N PRO A 73 -53.74 25.21 10.15
CA PRO A 73 -53.54 24.18 11.17
C PRO A 73 -52.18 23.46 11.15
N HIS A 74 -51.37 23.70 10.13
CA HIS A 74 -50.04 23.13 9.92
C HIS A 74 -48.90 24.16 10.04
N ASP A 75 -49.21 25.42 10.37
CA ASP A 75 -48.19 26.41 10.67
C ASP A 75 -47.60 26.11 12.05
N PRO A 76 -46.27 26.02 12.17
CA PRO A 76 -45.63 25.71 13.44
C PRO A 76 -45.94 26.81 14.46
N LEU A 77 -46.28 26.40 15.67
CA LEU A 77 -46.53 27.32 16.77
C LEU A 77 -45.24 28.12 17.06
N PRO A 78 -45.32 29.37 17.55
CA PRO A 78 -44.12 30.14 17.92
C PRO A 78 -43.18 29.42 18.90
N SER A 79 -43.72 28.49 19.71
CA SER A 79 -42.97 27.62 20.62
C SER A 79 -42.19 26.49 19.92
N GLU A 80 -42.58 26.13 18.71
CA GLU A 80 -41.93 25.11 17.86
C GLU A 80 -40.85 25.70 16.95
N ILE A 81 -40.86 27.03 16.80
CA ILE A 81 -39.82 27.77 16.09
C ILE A 81 -38.62 27.91 17.03
N THR A 82 -37.48 27.33 16.63
CA THR A 82 -36.23 27.48 17.39
C THR A 82 -35.93 28.97 17.58
N PRO A 83 -35.75 29.44 18.83
CA PRO A 83 -35.45 30.85 19.09
C PRO A 83 -34.24 31.32 18.28
N ARG A 84 -34.31 32.54 17.75
CA ARG A 84 -33.25 33.12 16.91
C ARG A 84 -31.87 33.05 17.57
N SER A 85 -31.81 33.28 18.88
CA SER A 85 -30.57 33.15 19.67
C SER A 85 -30.04 31.71 19.67
N ALA A 86 -30.89 30.70 19.82
CA ALA A 86 -30.49 29.29 19.76
C ALA A 86 -30.02 28.89 18.35
N TYR A 87 -30.66 29.38 17.29
CA TYR A 87 -30.21 29.17 15.90
C TYR A 87 -28.86 29.85 15.62
N LEU A 88 -28.70 31.11 16.05
CA LEU A 88 -27.44 31.85 15.90
C LEU A 88 -26.31 31.23 16.72
N ASN A 89 -26.59 30.76 17.94
CA ASN A 89 -25.61 30.06 18.78
C ASN A 89 -25.19 28.71 18.17
N ARG A 90 -26.13 27.95 17.57
CA ARG A 90 -25.79 26.73 16.82
C ARG A 90 -24.93 27.03 15.60
N ARG A 91 -25.22 28.11 14.85
CA ARG A 91 -24.37 28.54 13.72
C ARG A 91 -23.00 29.03 14.18
N ALA A 92 -22.92 29.75 15.30
CA ALA A 92 -21.64 30.16 15.88
C ALA A 92 -20.80 28.96 16.31
N ALA A 93 -21.42 27.94 16.92
CA ALA A 93 -20.78 26.68 17.28
C ALA A 93 -20.33 25.86 16.06
N LEU A 94 -21.11 25.84 14.97
CA LEU A 94 -20.70 25.20 13.71
C LEU A 94 -19.60 25.99 12.98
N ALA A 95 -19.62 27.33 13.07
CA ALA A 95 -18.56 28.18 12.53
C ALA A 95 -17.24 28.03 13.29
N SER A 96 -17.28 27.84 14.62
CA SER A 96 -16.08 27.55 15.42
C SER A 96 -15.54 26.13 15.19
N LEU A 97 -16.40 25.16 14.85
CA LEU A 97 -15.97 23.83 14.38
C LEU A 97 -15.35 23.88 12.97
N GLY A 98 -15.80 24.77 12.09
CA GLY A 98 -15.20 25.00 10.77
C GLY A 98 -13.83 25.69 10.82
N LEU A 99 -13.59 26.54 11.82
CA LEU A 99 -12.31 27.23 12.03
C LEU A 99 -11.25 26.36 12.72
N ALA A 100 -11.64 25.26 13.38
CA ALA A 100 -10.69 24.24 13.83
C ALA A 100 -10.18 23.34 12.69
N ALA A 101 -10.89 23.28 11.56
CA ALA A 101 -10.53 22.50 10.38
C ALA A 101 -9.79 23.30 9.29
N ALA A 102 -9.64 24.61 9.46
CA ALA A 102 -9.02 25.51 8.49
C ALA A 102 -7.76 26.21 9.05
N SER A 103 -6.88 25.44 9.70
CA SER A 103 -5.47 25.83 9.76
C SER A 103 -4.83 25.59 8.38
N PRO A 104 -4.32 26.61 7.67
CA PRO A 104 -3.58 26.40 6.42
C PRO A 104 -2.24 25.67 6.64
N LEU A 105 -1.88 25.35 7.88
CA LEU A 105 -0.65 24.64 8.23
C LEU A 105 -0.72 23.11 8.13
N ALA A 106 -1.84 22.53 7.67
CA ALA A 106 -2.02 21.08 7.56
C ALA A 106 -1.94 20.52 6.13
N LEU A 107 -1.64 21.35 5.11
CA LEU A 107 -1.49 20.92 3.72
C LEU A 107 -0.07 21.17 3.18
N ALA A 108 0.91 20.62 3.88
CA ALA A 108 2.22 20.20 3.39
C ALA A 108 3.09 19.92 4.61
N GLN A 109 2.90 18.76 5.25
CA GLN A 109 3.97 18.24 6.10
C GLN A 109 4.98 17.58 5.15
N PRO A 110 6.21 18.11 4.98
CA PRO A 110 7.28 17.30 4.44
C PRO A 110 7.43 16.09 5.38
N ALA A 111 7.42 14.88 4.81
CA ALA A 111 7.78 13.69 5.55
C ALA A 111 9.16 13.94 6.18
N PRO A 112 9.34 13.80 7.51
CA PRO A 112 10.64 14.00 8.10
C PRO A 112 11.56 12.90 7.57
N ALA A 113 12.49 13.30 6.71
CA ALA A 113 13.69 12.53 6.44
C ALA A 113 14.56 12.65 7.71
N GLY A 114 14.53 11.61 8.54
CA GLY A 114 15.39 11.48 9.72
C GLY A 114 14.75 11.89 11.05
N GLY A 115 14.59 10.91 11.94
CA GLY A 115 14.62 11.10 13.41
C GLY A 115 13.51 11.89 14.10
N GLY A 116 12.50 12.41 13.39
CA GLY A 116 11.35 13.06 14.01
C GLY A 116 10.34 12.07 14.58
N LYS A 117 9.80 12.33 15.78
CA LYS A 117 8.69 11.54 16.37
C LYS A 117 7.50 11.53 15.43
N LEU A 118 7.04 10.35 15.04
CA LEU A 118 5.85 10.18 14.20
C LEU A 118 4.57 10.25 15.05
N ALA A 119 3.41 10.24 14.39
CA ALA A 119 2.13 10.22 15.10
C ALA A 119 2.05 9.00 16.02
N LYS A 120 1.60 9.21 17.26
CA LYS A 120 1.48 8.12 18.25
C LYS A 120 0.42 7.11 17.82
N LEU A 121 0.74 5.84 18.01
CA LEU A 121 -0.16 4.71 17.81
C LEU A 121 0.06 3.68 18.93
N PRO A 122 -0.39 4.00 20.17
CA PRO A 122 -0.17 3.10 21.29
C PRO A 122 -1.02 1.84 21.15
N GLY A 123 -0.38 0.67 21.23
CA GLY A 123 -1.05 -0.60 21.44
C GLY A 123 -0.98 -1.06 22.89
N ALA A 124 -1.97 -1.85 23.30
CA ALA A 124 -1.88 -2.56 24.57
C ALA A 124 -0.91 -3.74 24.42
N ARG A 125 -0.12 -4.05 25.46
CA ARG A 125 0.75 -5.21 25.43
C ARG A 125 -0.07 -6.47 25.13
N SER A 126 0.30 -7.21 24.07
CA SER A 126 -0.45 -8.38 23.64
C SER A 126 -0.39 -9.52 24.67
N ALA A 127 -1.51 -10.23 24.80
CA ALA A 127 -1.61 -11.45 25.60
C ALA A 127 -1.41 -12.73 24.75
N VAL A 128 -1.20 -12.62 23.44
CA VAL A 128 -1.00 -13.79 22.57
C VAL A 128 0.26 -14.55 23.00
N PRO A 129 0.22 -15.88 23.19
CA PRO A 129 1.40 -16.65 23.53
C PRO A 129 2.53 -16.47 22.51
N GLY A 130 3.72 -16.10 22.97
CA GLY A 130 4.87 -15.77 22.11
C GLY A 130 4.87 -14.33 21.57
N ALA A 131 3.88 -13.50 21.89
CA ALA A 131 3.81 -12.12 21.41
C ALA A 131 4.91 -11.19 21.94
N VAL A 132 5.52 -11.55 23.07
CA VAL A 132 6.53 -10.75 23.75
C VAL A 132 7.72 -11.63 24.09
N VAL A 133 8.84 -11.42 23.40
CA VAL A 133 10.12 -12.06 23.73
C VAL A 133 10.80 -11.37 24.92
N ILE A 134 11.74 -12.06 25.55
CA ILE A 134 12.54 -11.51 26.67
C ILE A 134 13.76 -10.71 26.22
N ASP A 135 14.05 -10.68 24.91
CA ASP A 135 15.18 -9.96 24.33
C ASP A 135 15.07 -8.44 24.53
N LYS A 136 16.24 -7.79 24.58
CA LYS A 136 16.33 -6.34 24.50
C LYS A 136 15.83 -5.85 23.12
N PRO A 137 14.96 -4.82 23.05
CA PRO A 137 14.60 -4.20 21.78
C PRO A 137 15.83 -3.58 21.10
N THR A 138 15.91 -3.74 19.78
CA THR A 138 16.84 -2.99 18.92
C THR A 138 16.57 -1.49 19.09
N SER A 139 17.56 -0.61 18.90
CA SER A 139 17.32 0.82 18.98
C SER A 139 16.39 1.28 17.84
N TYR A 140 15.58 2.32 18.07
CA TYR A 140 14.73 2.89 17.02
C TYR A 140 15.57 3.34 15.81
N ALA A 141 16.72 3.98 16.06
CA ALA A 141 17.62 4.46 15.02
C ALA A 141 18.12 3.30 14.13
N ASP A 142 18.55 2.18 14.71
CA ASP A 142 18.99 1.01 13.95
C ASP A 142 17.83 0.37 13.17
N ALA A 143 16.67 0.23 13.81
CA ALA A 143 15.48 -0.38 13.20
C ALA A 143 14.93 0.44 12.01
N THR A 144 15.26 1.73 11.94
CA THR A 144 14.79 2.67 10.92
C THR A 144 15.88 3.14 9.95
N SER A 145 17.12 2.64 10.07
CA SER A 145 18.24 2.98 9.19
C SER A 145 18.87 1.76 8.51
N TYR A 146 18.67 0.56 9.04
CA TYR A 146 19.16 -0.68 8.45
C TYR A 146 18.00 -1.51 7.91
N ASN A 147 17.64 -1.30 6.64
CA ASN A 147 16.42 -1.85 6.07
C ASN A 147 16.66 -2.49 4.70
N ASN A 148 15.90 -3.55 4.40
CA ASN A 148 15.71 -4.02 3.03
C ASN A 148 14.35 -3.52 2.53
N PHE A 149 14.34 -2.67 1.53
CA PHE A 149 13.12 -2.25 0.83
C PHE A 149 13.48 -1.86 -0.61
N TYR A 150 13.51 -2.86 -1.50
CA TYR A 150 14.17 -2.74 -2.81
C TYR A 150 13.44 -1.80 -3.77
N GLU A 151 12.16 -1.50 -3.53
CA GLU A 151 11.41 -0.42 -4.16
C GLU A 151 12.05 0.96 -3.94
N PHE A 152 12.92 1.10 -2.93
CA PHE A 152 13.66 2.31 -2.60
C PHE A 152 15.18 2.16 -2.75
N GLY A 153 15.71 1.00 -3.13
CA GLY A 153 17.14 0.76 -3.32
C GLY A 153 17.63 -0.52 -2.64
N THR A 154 18.81 -1.00 -3.04
CA THR A 154 19.36 -2.29 -2.60
C THR A 154 20.31 -2.18 -1.42
N ASP A 155 20.88 -1.00 -1.19
CA ASP A 155 21.74 -0.77 -0.03
C ASP A 155 20.89 -0.60 1.23
N LYS A 156 21.48 -0.96 2.38
CA LYS A 156 20.75 -0.99 3.66
C LYS A 156 20.22 0.38 4.11
N ALA A 157 20.91 1.44 3.69
CA ALA A 157 20.57 2.83 3.99
C ALA A 157 19.61 3.46 2.98
N ASP A 158 19.49 2.89 1.77
CA ASP A 158 18.67 3.44 0.69
C ASP A 158 17.21 3.65 1.12
N PRO A 159 16.53 2.70 1.81
CA PRO A 159 15.16 2.94 2.24
C PRO A 159 15.02 4.15 3.17
N ALA A 160 15.94 4.35 4.11
CA ALA A 160 15.90 5.50 5.01
C ALA A 160 16.14 6.82 4.25
N GLN A 161 16.97 6.80 3.21
CA GLN A 161 17.25 7.96 2.37
C GLN A 161 16.09 8.30 1.43
N TYR A 162 15.45 7.30 0.80
CA TYR A 162 14.54 7.52 -0.31
C TYR A 162 13.06 7.33 0.03
N ALA A 163 12.69 6.60 1.09
CA ALA A 163 11.29 6.29 1.37
C ALA A 163 10.44 7.49 1.80
N HIS A 164 11.03 8.67 2.03
CA HIS A 164 10.30 9.93 2.26
C HIS A 164 9.38 10.32 1.08
N THR A 165 9.64 9.80 -0.12
CA THR A 165 8.78 10.02 -1.30
C THR A 165 7.47 9.22 -1.27
N LEU A 166 7.37 8.19 -0.41
CA LEU A 166 6.19 7.35 -0.29
C LEU A 166 5.02 8.12 0.32
N LYS A 167 3.92 8.20 -0.43
CA LYS A 167 2.65 8.74 0.03
C LYS A 167 1.85 7.62 0.68
N THR A 168 1.78 7.65 2.00
CA THR A 168 1.08 6.63 2.80
C THR A 168 -0.40 6.94 3.01
N ARG A 169 -0.87 8.11 2.55
CA ARG A 169 -2.27 8.55 2.66
C ARG A 169 -2.67 9.39 1.42
N PRO A 170 -3.89 9.19 0.86
CA PRO A 170 -4.81 8.10 1.16
C PRO A 170 -4.20 6.73 0.79
N TRP A 171 -4.66 5.66 1.46
CA TRP A 171 -4.20 4.30 1.20
C TRP A 171 -5.37 3.34 1.22
N THR A 172 -5.41 2.42 0.27
CA THR A 172 -6.49 1.46 0.09
C THR A 172 -5.92 0.08 -0.12
N VAL A 173 -6.48 -0.90 0.59
CA VAL A 173 -6.15 -2.32 0.45
C VAL A 173 -7.35 -3.04 -0.16
N SER A 174 -7.13 -3.73 -1.29
CA SER A 174 -8.12 -4.64 -1.87
C SER A 174 -8.04 -6.01 -1.21
N VAL A 175 -9.16 -6.54 -0.74
CA VAL A 175 -9.29 -7.94 -0.30
C VAL A 175 -10.19 -8.66 -1.29
N GLU A 176 -9.68 -9.67 -1.97
CA GLU A 176 -10.34 -10.31 -3.12
C GLU A 176 -10.02 -11.82 -3.23
N GLY A 177 -10.55 -12.47 -4.27
CA GLY A 177 -10.30 -13.88 -4.56
C GLY A 177 -11.33 -14.82 -3.92
N GLU A 178 -10.86 -15.97 -3.44
CA GLU A 178 -11.67 -17.03 -2.81
C GLU A 178 -12.21 -16.63 -1.42
N CYS A 179 -13.10 -15.64 -1.38
CA CYS A 179 -13.74 -15.16 -0.17
C CYS A 179 -15.18 -14.69 -0.43
N ALA A 180 -16.08 -14.84 0.54
CA ALA A 180 -17.48 -14.47 0.40
C ALA A 180 -17.73 -12.95 0.55
N LYS A 181 -16.81 -12.22 1.18
CA LYS A 181 -16.92 -10.78 1.42
C LYS A 181 -15.67 -10.04 0.92
N PRO A 182 -15.48 -9.95 -0.41
CA PRO A 182 -14.43 -9.08 -0.96
C PRO A 182 -14.73 -7.62 -0.65
N GLY A 183 -13.68 -6.80 -0.55
CA GLY A 183 -13.83 -5.40 -0.15
C GLY A 183 -12.61 -4.55 -0.42
N ARG A 184 -12.79 -3.23 -0.37
CA ARG A 184 -11.70 -2.25 -0.42
C ARG A 184 -11.73 -1.46 0.87
N TYR A 185 -10.63 -1.51 1.62
CA TYR A 185 -10.54 -0.90 2.93
C TYR A 185 -9.58 0.28 2.88
N GLY A 186 -10.03 1.44 3.33
CA GLY A 186 -9.13 2.54 3.62
C GLY A 186 -8.24 2.19 4.81
N ILE A 187 -7.08 2.83 4.90
CA ILE A 187 -6.20 2.66 6.08
C ILE A 187 -6.92 3.00 7.40
N GLU A 188 -7.85 3.96 7.38
CA GLU A 188 -8.66 4.31 8.56
C GLU A 188 -9.62 3.19 8.98
N ASP A 189 -10.16 2.44 8.02
CA ASP A 189 -11.04 1.30 8.31
C ASP A 189 -10.22 0.17 8.96
N LEU A 190 -9.02 -0.08 8.43
CA LEU A 190 -8.12 -1.10 8.94
C LEU A 190 -7.59 -0.78 10.34
N LEU A 191 -7.29 0.48 10.63
CA LEU A 191 -6.84 0.92 11.96
C LEU A 191 -7.91 0.74 13.04
N LYS A 192 -9.20 0.73 12.66
CA LYS A 192 -10.34 0.57 13.56
C LYS A 192 -10.89 -0.85 13.63
N LEU A 193 -10.39 -1.74 12.78
CA LEU A 193 -10.95 -3.08 12.60
C LEU A 193 -10.83 -3.95 13.85
N ALA A 194 -9.70 -3.86 14.56
CA ALA A 194 -9.42 -4.62 15.76
C ALA A 194 -8.55 -3.80 16.74
N PRO A 195 -8.53 -4.14 18.04
CA PRO A 195 -7.70 -3.44 19.02
C PRO A 195 -6.22 -3.46 18.63
N MET A 196 -5.55 -2.33 18.79
CA MET A 196 -4.11 -2.22 18.57
C MET A 196 -3.36 -2.92 19.72
N GLU A 197 -2.44 -3.80 19.35
CA GLU A 197 -1.58 -4.53 20.26
C GLU A 197 -0.11 -4.24 20.00
N GLU A 198 0.67 -4.06 21.07
CA GLU A 198 2.12 -4.07 21.01
C GLU A 198 2.62 -5.52 21.12
N ARG A 199 3.47 -5.93 20.18
CA ARG A 199 4.15 -7.23 20.17
C ARG A 199 5.64 -7.06 19.97
N LEU A 200 6.44 -7.58 20.91
CA LEU A 200 7.89 -7.57 20.81
C LEU A 200 8.36 -8.83 20.10
N TYR A 201 8.68 -8.69 18.80
CA TYR A 201 9.09 -9.81 17.95
C TYR A 201 10.55 -9.76 17.58
N ARG A 202 11.15 -10.95 17.45
CA ARG A 202 12.39 -11.12 16.70
C ARG A 202 12.07 -11.07 15.20
N LEU A 203 12.88 -10.34 14.46
CA LEU A 203 12.91 -10.35 13.00
C LEU A 203 14.26 -10.88 12.55
N ARG A 204 14.26 -11.94 11.73
CA ARG A 204 15.49 -12.55 11.18
C ARG A 204 15.50 -12.43 9.66
N CYS A 205 16.42 -11.65 9.10
CA CYS A 205 16.61 -11.57 7.66
C CYS A 205 17.40 -12.77 7.15
N VAL A 206 17.08 -13.33 5.98
CA VAL A 206 17.81 -14.46 5.37
C VAL A 206 19.32 -14.22 5.21
N GLU A 207 19.74 -12.96 5.11
CA GLU A 207 21.14 -12.52 4.96
C GLU A 207 22.02 -12.72 6.22
N GLY A 208 21.46 -13.28 7.30
CA GLY A 208 22.24 -13.60 8.51
C GLY A 208 22.28 -12.49 9.56
N TRP A 209 21.35 -11.53 9.51
CA TRP A 209 21.17 -10.52 10.56
C TRP A 209 19.77 -10.54 11.17
N SER A 210 19.64 -10.06 12.40
CA SER A 210 18.37 -9.99 13.12
C SER A 210 18.18 -8.68 13.87
N MET A 211 16.93 -8.43 14.28
CA MET A 211 16.49 -7.32 15.12
C MET A 211 15.42 -7.81 16.09
N VAL A 212 15.16 -7.04 17.15
CA VAL A 212 13.97 -7.20 18.00
C VAL A 212 13.20 -5.91 17.99
N ILE A 213 11.96 -5.96 17.51
CA ILE A 213 11.18 -4.77 17.20
C ILE A 213 9.82 -4.85 17.91
N PRO A 214 9.45 -3.82 18.69
CA PRO A 214 8.10 -3.66 19.22
C PRO A 214 7.19 -3.17 18.08
N TRP A 215 6.36 -4.08 17.54
CA TRP A 215 5.39 -3.79 16.50
C TRP A 215 4.04 -3.41 17.09
N GLU A 216 3.32 -2.53 16.41
CA GLU A 216 1.94 -2.13 16.73
C GLU A 216 1.00 -2.62 15.63
N GLY A 217 -0.02 -3.38 16.01
CA GLY A 217 -0.96 -3.99 15.06
C GLY A 217 -1.89 -5.01 15.70
N TYR A 218 -2.44 -5.90 14.89
CA TYR A 218 -3.29 -6.99 15.38
C TYR A 218 -3.06 -8.26 14.56
N SER A 219 -3.56 -9.40 15.04
CA SER A 219 -3.47 -10.67 14.31
C SER A 219 -4.08 -10.53 12.92
N LEU A 220 -3.34 -10.92 11.87
CA LEU A 220 -3.81 -10.88 10.48
C LEU A 220 -5.16 -11.59 10.30
N SER A 221 -5.38 -12.65 11.09
CA SER A 221 -6.64 -13.40 11.14
C SER A 221 -7.89 -12.54 11.31
N GLU A 222 -7.82 -11.40 11.99
CA GLU A 222 -8.99 -10.53 12.20
C GLU A 222 -9.52 -9.96 10.88
N LEU A 223 -8.62 -9.52 9.99
CA LEU A 223 -8.98 -9.09 8.65
C LEU A 223 -9.42 -10.26 7.77
N LEU A 224 -8.74 -11.42 7.86
CA LEU A 224 -9.07 -12.56 7.03
C LEU A 224 -10.45 -13.14 7.39
N LYS A 225 -10.80 -13.23 8.67
CA LYS A 225 -12.13 -13.66 9.13
C LYS A 225 -13.25 -12.75 8.61
N LEU A 226 -13.02 -11.43 8.58
CA LEU A 226 -13.98 -10.47 8.02
C LEU A 226 -14.32 -10.78 6.56
N ALA A 227 -13.30 -11.15 5.77
CA ALA A 227 -13.46 -11.46 4.35
C ALA A 227 -14.19 -12.79 4.09
N GLN A 228 -14.28 -13.68 5.10
CA GLN A 228 -14.95 -14.98 5.03
C GLN A 228 -14.38 -15.86 3.89
N PRO A 229 -13.15 -16.40 4.03
CA PRO A 229 -12.50 -17.21 3.00
C PRO A 229 -13.35 -18.45 2.68
N THR A 230 -13.44 -18.83 1.40
CA THR A 230 -14.18 -20.03 1.00
C THR A 230 -13.37 -21.29 1.33
N SER A 231 -14.00 -22.46 1.27
CA SER A 231 -13.30 -23.75 1.45
C SER A 231 -12.21 -24.02 0.40
N LYS A 232 -12.24 -23.30 -0.72
CA LYS A 232 -11.24 -23.37 -1.80
C LYS A 232 -9.98 -22.55 -1.51
N ALA A 233 -10.07 -21.52 -0.66
CA ALA A 233 -8.91 -20.72 -0.28
C ALA A 233 -7.89 -21.58 0.48
N LYS A 234 -6.74 -21.86 -0.14
CA LYS A 234 -5.63 -22.61 0.48
C LYS A 234 -4.45 -21.74 0.84
N TYR A 235 -4.33 -20.58 0.18
CA TYR A 235 -3.26 -19.62 0.39
C TYR A 235 -3.80 -18.19 0.38
N VAL A 236 -3.01 -17.28 0.94
CA VAL A 236 -3.23 -15.84 0.92
C VAL A 236 -2.04 -15.19 0.25
N GLU A 237 -2.27 -14.51 -0.87
CA GLU A 237 -1.30 -13.73 -1.61
C GLU A 237 -1.35 -12.25 -1.18
N PHE A 238 -0.19 -11.63 -1.01
CA PHE A 238 -0.02 -10.23 -0.65
C PHE A 238 0.72 -9.52 -1.77
N THR A 239 0.22 -8.36 -2.20
CA THR A 239 0.90 -7.52 -3.20
C THR A 239 1.24 -6.17 -2.58
N SER A 240 2.51 -5.79 -2.69
CA SER A 240 2.99 -4.46 -2.31
C SER A 240 2.66 -3.42 -3.39
N LEU A 241 2.60 -2.16 -3.01
CA LEU A 241 2.57 -1.06 -3.97
C LEU A 241 3.83 -1.10 -4.84
N ALA A 242 3.66 -0.90 -6.15
CA ALA A 242 4.77 -0.69 -7.08
C ALA A 242 4.47 0.54 -7.94
N ASP A 243 4.95 1.69 -7.49
CA ASP A 243 4.70 2.97 -8.16
C ASP A 243 6.02 3.66 -8.51
N LYS A 244 6.38 3.62 -9.81
CA LYS A 244 7.63 4.21 -10.33
C LYS A 244 7.75 5.71 -10.07
N ALA A 245 6.66 6.43 -9.82
CA ALA A 245 6.71 7.87 -9.55
C ALA A 245 7.29 8.18 -8.16
N GLN A 246 7.07 7.31 -7.18
CA GLN A 246 7.50 7.51 -5.78
C GLN A 246 8.49 6.44 -5.29
N MET A 247 8.62 5.31 -5.98
CA MET A 247 9.50 4.20 -5.64
C MET A 247 10.58 4.05 -6.71
N PRO A 248 11.76 4.68 -6.55
CA PRO A 248 12.79 4.71 -7.59
C PRO A 248 13.30 3.31 -7.97
N GLY A 249 13.39 2.40 -7.00
CA GLY A 249 13.87 1.03 -7.17
C GLY A 249 12.97 0.13 -8.03
N VAL A 250 11.68 0.48 -8.20
CA VAL A 250 10.73 -0.23 -9.09
C VAL A 250 11.14 -0.14 -10.57
N ARG A 251 12.06 0.77 -10.93
CA ARG A 251 12.66 0.83 -12.27
C ARG A 251 13.76 -0.20 -12.48
N SER A 252 14.34 -0.74 -11.41
CA SER A 252 15.40 -1.74 -11.50
C SER A 252 14.83 -3.12 -11.85
N GLY A 253 15.62 -3.95 -12.53
CA GLY A 253 15.28 -5.34 -12.85
C GLY A 253 15.74 -6.34 -11.77
N VAL A 254 15.96 -5.89 -10.52
CA VAL A 254 16.44 -6.76 -9.44
C VAL A 254 15.40 -7.79 -9.01
N LEU A 255 14.11 -7.44 -9.13
CA LEU A 255 12.96 -8.29 -8.88
C LEU A 255 11.90 -8.01 -9.96
N ASP A 256 11.05 -9.01 -10.22
CA ASP A 256 9.83 -8.80 -10.99
C ASP A 256 8.81 -8.07 -10.11
N TRP A 257 8.53 -6.81 -10.45
CA TRP A 257 7.58 -5.95 -9.73
C TRP A 257 6.13 -6.17 -10.18
N PRO A 258 5.11 -6.01 -9.29
CA PRO A 258 5.20 -5.65 -7.87
C PRO A 258 5.79 -6.75 -6.99
N TYR A 259 6.22 -6.39 -5.78
CA TYR A 259 6.60 -7.39 -4.79
C TYR A 259 5.37 -8.21 -4.37
N ILE A 260 5.46 -9.53 -4.51
CA ILE A 260 4.42 -10.50 -4.22
C ILE A 260 4.95 -11.48 -3.18
N GLU A 261 4.13 -11.74 -2.17
CA GLU A 261 4.37 -12.80 -1.20
C GLU A 261 3.14 -13.63 -0.98
N GLY A 262 3.31 -14.78 -0.31
CA GLY A 262 2.19 -15.64 0.03
C GLY A 262 2.40 -16.46 1.28
N LEU A 263 1.30 -16.87 1.89
CA LEU A 263 1.25 -17.77 3.04
C LEU A 263 0.22 -18.85 2.78
N ARG A 264 0.45 -20.04 3.34
CA ARG A 264 -0.61 -21.03 3.47
C ARG A 264 -1.67 -20.47 4.43
N ILE A 265 -2.94 -20.78 4.20
CA ILE A 265 -4.03 -20.09 4.90
C ILE A 265 -4.01 -20.31 6.42
N ASP A 266 -3.55 -21.48 6.88
CA ASP A 266 -3.34 -21.77 8.30
C ASP A 266 -2.22 -20.92 8.93
N GLU A 267 -1.12 -20.67 8.20
CA GLU A 267 -0.07 -19.74 8.60
C GLU A 267 -0.60 -18.30 8.69
N ALA A 268 -1.41 -17.89 7.71
CA ALA A 268 -2.00 -16.56 7.65
C ALA A 268 -3.04 -16.33 8.77
N MET A 269 -3.73 -17.40 9.18
CA MET A 269 -4.69 -17.40 10.29
C MET A 269 -4.04 -17.60 11.66
N HIS A 270 -2.73 -17.91 11.72
CA HIS A 270 -2.04 -18.15 12.97
C HIS A 270 -1.98 -16.87 13.82
N PRO A 271 -2.22 -16.93 15.15
CA PRO A 271 -2.25 -15.74 16.01
C PRO A 271 -0.97 -14.90 15.97
N LEU A 272 0.20 -15.49 15.71
CA LEU A 272 1.47 -14.75 15.59
C LEU A 272 1.64 -14.00 14.27
N ALA A 273 0.90 -14.36 13.20
CA ALA A 273 0.92 -13.60 11.96
C ALA A 273 0.22 -12.27 12.19
N MET A 274 0.95 -11.17 12.00
CA MET A 274 0.48 -9.86 12.43
C MET A 274 0.39 -8.91 11.24
N LEU A 275 -0.72 -8.16 11.20
CA LEU A 275 -0.89 -7.01 10.34
C LEU A 275 -0.46 -5.78 11.14
N VAL A 276 0.57 -5.09 10.66
CA VAL A 276 1.31 -4.07 11.41
C VAL A 276 1.09 -2.69 10.81
N PHE A 277 0.83 -1.73 11.69
CA PHE A 277 0.55 -0.32 11.38
C PHE A 277 1.55 0.64 12.04
N GLY A 278 2.34 0.15 13.00
CA GLY A 278 3.29 0.95 13.75
C GLY A 278 4.43 0.17 14.37
N MET A 279 5.35 0.90 14.99
CA MET A 279 6.45 0.37 15.79
C MET A 279 6.89 1.39 16.83
N TYR A 280 7.35 0.93 18.00
CA TYR A 280 7.77 1.77 19.13
C TYR A 280 6.71 2.80 19.57
N GLY A 281 5.42 2.41 19.56
CA GLY A 281 4.32 3.28 19.97
C GLY A 281 3.96 4.40 18.98
N GLU A 282 4.52 4.37 17.77
CA GLU A 282 4.28 5.35 16.70
C GLU A 282 3.81 4.65 15.42
N ILE A 283 3.16 5.40 14.52
CA ILE A 283 2.84 4.92 13.17
C ILE A 283 4.10 4.47 12.42
N LEU A 284 3.94 3.55 11.49
CA LEU A 284 5.06 2.91 10.82
C LEU A 284 5.87 3.94 9.99
N PRO A 285 7.21 3.99 10.12
CA PRO A 285 8.05 4.76 9.22
C PRO A 285 8.01 4.20 7.79
N ASN A 286 8.17 5.06 6.78
CA ASN A 286 8.06 4.67 5.37
C ASN A 286 9.04 3.55 4.99
N GLN A 287 10.29 3.64 5.43
CA GLN A 287 11.34 2.65 5.18
C GLN A 287 11.06 1.27 5.81
N ASN A 288 10.20 1.23 6.82
CA ASN A 288 9.75 0.00 7.45
C ASN A 288 8.53 -0.63 6.77
N GLY A 289 7.93 0.03 5.77
CA GLY A 289 6.82 -0.50 4.97
C GLY A 289 5.47 0.14 5.25
N ALA A 290 5.44 1.41 5.64
CA ALA A 290 4.21 2.16 5.88
C ALA A 290 3.24 2.16 4.68
N PRO A 291 1.93 2.39 4.93
CA PRO A 291 1.27 2.44 6.24
C PRO A 291 0.92 1.06 6.81
N LEU A 292 1.18 -0.01 6.06
CA LEU A 292 0.71 -1.36 6.37
C LEU A 292 1.70 -2.41 5.88
N ARG A 293 2.10 -3.32 6.78
CA ARG A 293 2.98 -4.46 6.47
C ARG A 293 2.57 -5.73 7.20
N LEU A 294 3.18 -6.84 6.83
CA LEU A 294 3.16 -8.08 7.62
C LEU A 294 4.33 -8.14 8.61
N ALA A 295 4.14 -8.85 9.71
CA ALA A 295 5.21 -9.39 10.54
C ALA A 295 4.96 -10.88 10.82
N LEU A 296 5.94 -11.72 10.46
CA LEU A 296 5.90 -13.18 10.56
C LEU A 296 7.14 -13.65 11.33
N PRO A 297 7.09 -13.69 12.67
CA PRO A 297 8.31 -13.73 13.47
C PRO A 297 9.12 -15.02 13.32
N TRP A 298 8.50 -16.12 12.89
CA TRP A 298 9.17 -17.41 12.73
C TRP A 298 9.74 -17.66 11.32
N LYS A 299 9.49 -16.74 10.37
CA LYS A 299 9.94 -16.82 8.98
C LYS A 299 11.06 -15.82 8.69
N TYR A 300 11.81 -16.05 7.63
CA TYR A 300 12.78 -15.07 7.16
C TYR A 300 12.10 -13.77 6.72
N GLY A 301 12.80 -12.65 6.93
CA GLY A 301 12.24 -11.30 6.81
C GLY A 301 11.60 -10.96 5.47
N PHE A 302 11.99 -11.61 4.37
CA PHE A 302 11.39 -11.37 3.06
C PHE A 302 9.92 -11.81 2.97
N LYS A 303 9.49 -12.79 3.78
CA LYS A 303 8.08 -13.19 3.87
C LYS A 303 7.18 -12.08 4.42
N SER A 304 7.76 -11.14 5.16
CA SER A 304 7.04 -10.03 5.78
C SER A 304 6.90 -8.85 4.81
N ALA A 305 5.97 -8.97 3.86
CA ALA A 305 5.70 -7.97 2.82
C ALA A 305 5.39 -6.57 3.39
N LYS A 306 5.80 -5.53 2.66
CA LYS A 306 5.71 -4.12 3.05
C LYS A 306 4.75 -3.35 2.15
N SER A 307 4.14 -2.28 2.67
CA SER A 307 3.28 -1.37 1.88
C SER A 307 2.24 -2.12 1.05
N ILE A 308 1.45 -2.95 1.73
CA ILE A 308 0.48 -3.87 1.10
C ILE A 308 -0.70 -3.08 0.54
N VAL A 309 -1.06 -3.35 -0.72
CA VAL A 309 -2.22 -2.78 -1.42
C VAL A 309 -3.25 -3.82 -1.83
N LYS A 310 -2.89 -5.10 -1.77
CA LYS A 310 -3.80 -6.20 -2.10
C LYS A 310 -3.53 -7.43 -1.24
N ILE A 311 -4.61 -8.06 -0.81
CA ILE A 311 -4.66 -9.37 -0.17
C ILE A 311 -5.63 -10.23 -0.98
N ARG A 312 -5.18 -11.37 -1.49
CA ARG A 312 -6.00 -12.25 -2.35
C ARG A 312 -6.00 -13.67 -1.83
N PHE A 313 -7.18 -14.23 -1.63
CA PHE A 313 -7.33 -15.66 -1.33
C PHE A 313 -7.24 -16.47 -2.62
N VAL A 314 -6.39 -17.49 -2.64
CA VAL A 314 -6.12 -18.30 -3.84
C VAL A 314 -6.12 -19.79 -3.52
N GLU A 315 -6.47 -20.61 -4.51
CA GLU A 315 -6.52 -22.08 -4.38
C GLU A 315 -5.13 -22.73 -4.46
N THR A 316 -4.24 -22.14 -5.26
CA THR A 316 -2.90 -22.69 -5.56
C THR A 316 -1.80 -21.82 -4.95
N GLU A 317 -0.66 -22.44 -4.60
CA GLU A 317 0.49 -21.73 -4.03
C GLU A 317 0.93 -20.55 -4.95
N PRO A 318 0.89 -19.30 -4.47
CA PRO A 318 1.33 -18.16 -5.26
C PRO A 318 2.87 -18.11 -5.31
N ARG A 319 3.43 -17.79 -6.48
CA ARG A 319 4.88 -17.64 -6.64
C ARG A 319 5.33 -16.27 -6.09
N SER A 320 6.07 -16.28 -4.98
CA SER A 320 6.64 -15.08 -4.35
C SER A 320 7.75 -14.45 -5.20
N SER A 321 8.05 -13.17 -4.96
CA SER A 321 9.04 -12.42 -5.73
C SER A 321 10.45 -12.99 -5.59
N TRP A 322 10.87 -13.41 -4.39
CA TRP A 322 12.20 -14.00 -4.19
C TRP A 322 12.30 -15.41 -4.77
N THR A 323 11.24 -16.22 -4.68
CA THR A 323 11.21 -17.53 -5.34
C THR A 323 11.21 -17.40 -6.86
N LYS A 324 10.56 -16.37 -7.44
CA LYS A 324 10.67 -16.06 -8.87
C LYS A 324 12.10 -15.65 -9.27
N ALA A 325 12.74 -14.80 -8.45
CA ALA A 325 14.08 -14.30 -8.72
C ALA A 325 15.16 -15.37 -8.60
N ALA A 326 15.06 -16.26 -7.61
CA ALA A 326 16.03 -17.32 -7.35
C ALA A 326 15.41 -18.50 -6.58
N GLN A 327 14.65 -19.35 -7.28
CA GLN A 327 13.97 -20.51 -6.70
C GLN A 327 14.93 -21.50 -5.99
N GLN A 328 16.19 -21.56 -6.43
CA GLN A 328 17.23 -22.38 -5.82
C GLN A 328 17.73 -21.85 -4.47
N GLU A 329 17.41 -20.60 -4.11
CA GLU A 329 17.86 -19.94 -2.88
C GLU A 329 16.73 -19.67 -1.89
N TYR A 330 15.52 -19.45 -2.39
CA TYR A 330 14.36 -19.03 -1.60
C TYR A 330 13.13 -19.88 -1.95
N GLY A 331 12.66 -20.73 -1.04
CA GLY A 331 11.39 -21.43 -1.20
C GLY A 331 10.20 -20.69 -0.62
N PHE A 332 9.06 -21.37 -0.60
CA PHE A 332 7.78 -20.75 -0.24
C PHE A 332 7.61 -20.57 1.28
N TYR A 333 7.94 -21.58 2.09
CA TYR A 333 7.66 -21.52 3.53
C TYR A 333 8.66 -20.64 4.27
N SER A 334 9.96 -20.79 4.00
CA SER A 334 11.03 -19.91 4.51
C SER A 334 11.00 -19.72 6.01
N ASN A 335 10.74 -20.81 6.72
CA ASN A 335 10.84 -20.89 8.16
C ASN A 335 12.31 -20.73 8.56
N VAL A 336 12.58 -19.95 9.62
CA VAL A 336 13.95 -19.80 10.12
C VAL A 336 14.44 -21.15 10.63
N ASN A 337 15.47 -21.70 9.99
CA ASN A 337 16.01 -23.00 10.32
C ASN A 337 17.55 -22.96 10.31
N PRO A 338 18.22 -23.06 11.46
CA PRO A 338 19.68 -23.01 11.54
C PRO A 338 20.38 -24.21 10.88
N ASN A 339 19.64 -25.32 10.68
CA ASN A 339 20.16 -26.57 10.13
C ASN A 339 20.08 -26.66 8.61
N VAL A 340 19.46 -25.67 7.95
CA VAL A 340 19.37 -25.59 6.49
C VAL A 340 20.13 -24.35 6.02
N PRO A 341 21.31 -24.52 5.40
CA PRO A 341 22.08 -23.39 4.92
C PRO A 341 21.41 -22.76 3.71
N HIS A 342 21.67 -21.47 3.52
CA HIS A 342 21.46 -20.84 2.23
C HIS A 342 22.57 -21.33 1.27
N PRO A 343 22.34 -21.46 -0.06
CA PRO A 343 23.37 -21.96 -0.98
C PRO A 343 24.71 -21.20 -0.93
N ARG A 344 24.68 -19.94 -0.51
CA ARG A 344 25.83 -19.04 -0.42
C ARG A 344 26.40 -18.84 0.99
N TRP A 345 25.68 -19.23 2.06
CA TRP A 345 26.14 -19.05 3.45
C TRP A 345 25.40 -19.92 4.46
N SER A 346 26.03 -20.17 5.60
CA SER A 346 25.38 -20.87 6.72
C SER A 346 24.30 -20.00 7.38
N GLN A 347 23.18 -20.64 7.77
CA GLN A 347 22.12 -20.03 8.58
C GLN A 347 22.25 -20.32 10.08
N ALA A 348 23.29 -21.04 10.51
CA ALA A 348 23.45 -21.50 11.90
C ALA A 348 23.66 -20.36 12.91
N ALA A 349 24.11 -19.18 12.45
CA ALA A 349 24.38 -18.04 13.30
C ALA A 349 23.96 -16.72 12.63
N GLU A 350 23.72 -15.70 13.44
CA GLU A 350 23.26 -14.39 13.01
C GLU A 350 23.94 -13.24 13.76
N ARG A 351 23.85 -12.04 13.18
CA ARG A 351 24.30 -10.78 13.78
C ARG A 351 23.09 -9.95 14.19
N ARG A 352 22.96 -9.63 15.47
CA ARG A 352 21.92 -8.72 15.95
C ARG A 352 22.34 -7.28 15.76
N ILE A 353 21.56 -6.53 14.99
CA ILE A 353 21.82 -5.11 14.73
C ILE A 353 21.64 -4.30 16.02
N GLY A 354 22.58 -3.38 16.28
CA GLY A 354 22.58 -2.48 17.45
C GLY A 354 23.15 -3.09 18.74
N GLU A 355 23.38 -4.41 18.78
CA GLU A 355 23.99 -5.10 19.93
C GLU A 355 25.39 -5.62 19.58
N ASP A 356 25.48 -6.34 18.46
CA ASP A 356 26.71 -7.01 18.05
C ASP A 356 27.57 -6.03 17.23
N GLY A 357 28.63 -5.49 17.84
CA GLY A 357 29.61 -4.68 17.11
C GLY A 357 30.28 -5.45 15.96
N LEU A 358 31.03 -4.75 15.09
CA LEU A 358 31.70 -5.35 13.92
C LEU A 358 32.56 -6.58 14.25
N PHE A 359 33.14 -6.61 15.46
CA PHE A 359 34.01 -7.68 15.97
C PHE A 359 33.31 -8.65 16.94
N ALA A 360 32.04 -8.43 17.27
CA ALA A 360 31.30 -9.32 18.15
C ALA A 360 31.01 -10.65 17.45
N LYS A 361 31.15 -11.76 18.19
CA LYS A 361 30.84 -13.09 17.69
C LYS A 361 29.34 -13.18 17.36
N LYS A 362 29.02 -13.72 16.19
CA LYS A 362 27.63 -14.02 15.80
C LYS A 362 26.98 -14.96 16.83
N ARG A 363 25.72 -14.71 17.15
CA ARG A 363 24.92 -15.55 18.05
C ARG A 363 24.28 -16.72 17.29
N PRO A 364 24.05 -17.88 17.93
CA PRO A 364 23.33 -18.99 17.29
C PRO A 364 21.92 -18.57 16.86
N THR A 365 21.52 -18.97 15.65
CA THR A 365 20.14 -18.80 15.18
C THR A 365 19.26 -19.88 15.82
N LEU A 366 18.09 -19.49 16.33
CA LEU A 366 17.13 -20.42 16.93
C LEU A 366 16.19 -21.01 15.87
N MET A 367 15.76 -22.26 16.07
CA MET A 367 14.73 -22.91 15.26
C MET A 367 13.42 -22.10 15.32
N PHE A 368 12.78 -21.89 14.17
CA PHE A 368 11.61 -21.02 14.02
C PHE A 368 11.81 -19.64 14.66
N ASN A 369 13.05 -19.13 14.68
CA ASN A 369 13.44 -17.87 15.31
C ASN A 369 13.12 -17.78 16.83
N GLY A 370 12.96 -18.93 17.50
CA GLY A 370 12.56 -19.02 18.91
C GLY A 370 11.08 -19.21 19.16
N TYR A 371 10.27 -19.44 18.11
CA TYR A 371 8.81 -19.60 18.19
C TYR A 371 8.36 -21.07 18.01
N GLU A 372 9.27 -22.02 18.13
CA GLU A 372 9.02 -23.45 17.84
C GLU A 372 7.84 -24.01 18.64
N ALA A 373 7.73 -23.67 19.92
CA ALA A 373 6.63 -24.12 20.78
C ALA A 373 5.25 -23.66 20.28
N GLN A 374 5.19 -22.52 19.59
CA GLN A 374 3.94 -21.94 19.07
C GLN A 374 3.62 -22.42 17.66
N VAL A 375 4.64 -22.54 16.78
CA VAL A 375 4.40 -22.78 15.34
C VAL A 375 4.83 -24.15 14.84
N GLY A 376 5.58 -24.93 15.62
CA GLY A 376 6.17 -26.19 15.16
C GLY A 376 5.12 -27.19 14.65
N GLN A 377 3.96 -27.22 15.30
CA GLN A 377 2.85 -28.11 14.91
C GLN A 377 2.23 -27.78 13.55
N LEU A 378 2.35 -26.53 13.05
CA LEU A 378 1.89 -26.17 11.69
C LEU A 378 2.65 -26.94 10.60
N TYR A 379 3.84 -27.45 10.93
CA TYR A 379 4.73 -28.12 9.98
C TYR A 379 5.03 -29.57 10.37
N ALA A 380 4.29 -30.14 11.31
CA ALA A 380 4.46 -31.53 11.71
C ALA A 380 4.30 -32.47 10.49
N GLY A 381 5.26 -33.37 10.29
CA GLY A 381 5.29 -34.31 9.16
C GLY A 381 5.78 -33.71 7.83
N MET A 382 6.12 -32.42 7.76
CA MET A 382 6.72 -31.82 6.57
C MET A 382 8.25 -31.99 6.56
N ASP A 383 8.82 -32.21 5.37
CA ASP A 383 10.26 -32.12 5.17
C ASP A 383 10.71 -30.65 5.07
N LEU A 384 11.11 -30.09 6.21
CA LEU A 384 11.55 -28.71 6.31
C LEU A 384 12.85 -28.39 5.54
N LYS A 385 13.59 -29.39 5.06
CA LYS A 385 14.75 -29.16 4.17
C LYS A 385 14.30 -28.98 2.73
N ARG A 386 13.31 -29.78 2.30
CA ARG A 386 12.71 -29.71 0.97
C ARG A 386 11.82 -28.46 0.79
N PHE A 387 11.16 -28.04 1.85
CA PHE A 387 10.20 -26.93 1.85
C PHE A 387 10.79 -25.62 2.40
N TYR A 388 12.11 -25.50 2.49
CA TYR A 388 12.83 -24.31 2.97
C TYR A 388 12.55 -23.08 2.10
#